data_AF-A0A822ESW4-F1
#
_entry.id   AF-A0A822ESW4-F1
#
_cell.length_a   1.000
_cell.length_b   1.000
_cell.length_c   1.000
_cell.angle_alpha   90.00
_cell.angle_beta   90.00
_cell.angle_gamma   90.00
#
_symmetry.space_group_name_H-M   'P 1'
#
loop_
_entity.id
_entity.type
_entity.pdbx_description
1 polymer ?
#
loop_
_entity_poly.entity_id
_entity_poly.type
_entity_poly.pdbx_seq_one_letter_code
_entity_poly.pdbx_strand_id
1 'polypeptide(L)'
;LVFVPIISASHGAPVKSSNLCGYDACNLGQPDKLNVHIVPHTHDDVGWLKTVDQYYYGARNDIQHAAVQHILDSVIQSLLENPDRRFIYVEIAFFWRWWLEQTEQMQNTVKQLVNEGRLEFVSGGWS
;
A
#
# COMPACT_ATOMS: atom_id res chain seq x y z
N LEU A 1 9.20 13.12 -55.22
CA LEU A 1 8.75 12.08 -54.28
C LEU A 1 8.76 12.68 -52.88
N VAL A 2 7.60 13.06 -52.35
CA VAL A 2 7.45 13.63 -51.00
C VAL A 2 6.99 12.50 -50.09
N PHE A 3 7.76 12.19 -49.05
CA PHE A 3 7.36 11.25 -48.00
C PHE A 3 6.58 12.02 -46.92
N VAL A 4 5.33 11.64 -46.69
CA VAL A 4 4.52 12.09 -45.54
C VAL A 4 4.59 10.98 -44.49
N PRO A 5 5.12 11.21 -43.28
CA PRO A 5 5.08 10.22 -42.23
C PRO A 5 3.67 10.20 -41.62
N ILE A 6 3.00 9.06 -41.72
CA ILE A 6 1.76 8.80 -40.99
C ILE A 6 2.17 8.49 -39.54
N ILE A 7 2.08 9.50 -38.67
CA ILE A 7 2.21 9.30 -37.23
C ILE A 7 0.85 8.80 -36.75
N SER A 8 0.73 7.48 -36.58
CA SER A 8 -0.41 6.89 -35.87
C SER A 8 -0.18 7.08 -34.37
N ALA A 9 -0.77 8.14 -33.80
CA ALA A 9 -0.89 8.26 -32.36
C ALA A 9 -2.01 7.31 -31.90
N SER A 10 -1.63 6.12 -31.44
CA SER A 10 -2.54 5.25 -30.70
C SER A 10 -2.91 5.96 -29.41
N HIS A 11 -4.01 6.70 -29.43
CA HIS A 11 -4.65 7.18 -28.21
C HIS A 11 -5.14 5.95 -27.47
N GLY A 12 -4.35 5.48 -26.51
CA GLY A 12 -4.81 4.49 -25.54
C GLY A 12 -6.06 5.05 -24.89
N ALA A 13 -7.19 4.40 -25.15
CA ALA A 13 -8.44 4.73 -24.49
C ALA A 13 -8.22 4.66 -22.97
N PRO A 14 -8.81 5.57 -22.18
CA PRO A 14 -8.75 5.46 -20.74
C PRO A 14 -9.40 4.13 -20.36
N VAL A 15 -8.61 3.22 -19.78
CA VAL A 15 -9.11 1.95 -19.27
C VAL A 15 -10.13 2.30 -18.21
N LYS A 16 -11.40 2.00 -18.47
CA LYS A 16 -12.43 2.01 -17.42
C LYS A 16 -11.95 1.04 -16.36
N SER A 17 -11.62 1.56 -15.18
CA SER A 17 -11.35 0.79 -13.98
C SER A 17 -12.59 -0.04 -13.65
N SER A 18 -12.68 -1.25 -14.20
CA SER A 18 -13.42 -2.31 -13.52
C SER A 18 -12.76 -2.47 -12.17
N ASN A 19 -13.53 -2.40 -11.08
CA ASN A 19 -13.05 -2.69 -9.73
C ASN A 19 -12.54 -4.14 -9.70
N LEU A 20 -11.28 -4.34 -10.10
CA LEU A 20 -10.57 -5.60 -10.06
C LEU A 20 -10.14 -5.78 -8.61
N CYS A 21 -10.64 -6.81 -7.95
CA CYS A 21 -10.33 -7.12 -6.57
C CYS A 21 -9.81 -8.56 -6.46
N GLY A 22 -9.13 -8.87 -5.35
CA GLY A 22 -8.55 -10.20 -5.14
C GLY A 22 -7.53 -10.57 -6.23
N TYR A 23 -7.56 -11.82 -6.67
CA TYR A 23 -6.61 -12.33 -7.67
C TYR A 23 -6.71 -11.64 -9.04
N ASP A 24 -7.87 -11.07 -9.37
CA ASP A 24 -8.05 -10.36 -10.64
C ASP A 24 -7.26 -9.04 -10.67
N ALA A 25 -6.88 -8.50 -9.51
CA ALA A 25 -6.03 -7.32 -9.38
C ALA A 25 -4.53 -7.63 -9.45
N CYS A 26 -4.12 -8.89 -9.59
CA CYS A 26 -2.71 -9.28 -9.57
C CYS A 26 -1.96 -8.90 -10.85
N ASN A 27 -0.71 -8.46 -10.68
CA ASN A 27 0.22 -8.30 -11.79
C ASN A 27 0.74 -9.68 -12.23
N LEU A 28 0.25 -10.20 -13.37
CA LEU A 28 0.59 -11.53 -13.89
C LEU A 28 2.04 -11.64 -14.42
N GLY A 29 2.73 -10.51 -14.58
CA GLY A 29 4.08 -10.48 -15.16
C GLY A 29 4.10 -10.81 -16.65
N GLN A 30 5.28 -11.14 -17.17
CA GLN A 30 5.52 -11.53 -18.55
C GLN A 30 5.99 -12.99 -18.60
N PRO A 31 5.27 -13.91 -19.28
CA PRO A 31 5.55 -15.35 -19.24
C PRO A 31 6.97 -15.76 -19.64
N ASP A 32 7.54 -15.06 -20.63
CA ASP A 32 8.85 -15.41 -21.22
C ASP A 32 10.01 -14.60 -20.63
N LYS A 33 9.83 -14.01 -19.44
CA LYS A 33 10.84 -13.22 -18.76
C LYS A 33 10.95 -13.61 -17.29
N LEU A 34 12.09 -13.26 -16.69
CA LEU A 34 12.20 -13.24 -15.24
C LEU A 34 11.28 -12.15 -14.68
N ASN A 35 10.33 -12.55 -13.84
CA ASN A 35 9.46 -11.63 -13.11
C ASN A 35 9.99 -11.46 -11.69
N VAL A 36 10.37 -10.22 -11.35
CA VAL A 36 10.79 -9.86 -9.99
C VAL A 36 9.67 -9.10 -9.32
N HIS A 37 9.08 -9.69 -8.29
CA HIS A 37 8.01 -9.07 -7.50
C HIS A 37 8.64 -8.41 -6.27
N ILE A 38 8.65 -7.08 -6.25
CA ILE A 38 9.05 -6.31 -5.07
C ILE A 38 7.81 -6.17 -4.19
N VAL A 39 7.91 -6.62 -2.94
CA VAL A 39 6.79 -6.63 -1.97
C VAL A 39 7.15 -5.72 -0.78
N PRO A 40 6.80 -4.42 -0.84
CA PRO A 40 7.01 -3.49 0.25
C PRO A 40 6.16 -3.89 1.47
N HIS A 41 6.80 -3.94 2.63
CA HIS A 41 6.17 -4.29 3.90
C HIS A 41 6.88 -3.59 5.06
N THR A 42 6.25 -3.63 6.22
CA THR A 42 6.87 -3.34 7.52
C THR A 42 6.62 -4.54 8.45
N HIS A 43 7.49 -4.73 9.44
CA HIS A 43 7.29 -5.72 10.49
C HIS A 43 7.18 -4.96 11.80
N ASP A 44 5.95 -4.87 12.32
CA ASP A 44 5.63 -4.00 13.45
C ASP A 44 5.30 -4.87 14.67
N ASP A 45 6.33 -5.25 15.43
CA ASP A 45 6.20 -6.09 16.62
C ASP A 45 5.16 -5.51 17.61
N VAL A 46 4.10 -6.28 17.91
CA VAL A 46 3.07 -5.92 18.90
C VAL A 46 3.59 -6.14 20.33
N GLY A 47 4.68 -5.43 20.65
CA GLY A 47 5.43 -5.56 21.90
C GLY A 47 6.63 -6.50 21.75
N TRP A 48 7.82 -5.95 21.99
CA TRP A 48 9.10 -6.67 22.02
C TRP A 48 10.10 -5.94 22.93
N LEU A 49 10.84 -4.96 22.41
CA LEU A 49 11.75 -4.11 23.20
C LEU A 49 11.03 -2.92 23.82
N LYS A 50 9.98 -2.45 23.16
CA LYS A 50 9.09 -1.38 23.63
C LYS A 50 7.69 -1.95 23.86
N THR A 51 6.89 -1.24 24.65
CA THR A 51 5.47 -1.57 24.78
C THR A 51 4.73 -1.24 23.47
N VAL A 52 3.53 -1.81 23.29
CA VAL A 52 2.66 -1.53 22.13
C VAL A 52 2.48 -0.02 21.93
N ASP A 53 2.14 0.72 22.99
CA ASP A 53 1.95 2.18 22.92
C ASP A 53 3.23 2.94 22.57
N GLN A 54 4.38 2.47 23.05
CA GLN A 54 5.66 3.09 22.74
C GLN A 54 6.07 2.87 21.29
N TYR A 55 5.79 1.69 20.72
CA TYR A 55 5.93 1.46 19.28
C TYR A 55 4.95 2.29 18.47
N TYR A 56 3.70 2.38 18.91
CA TYR A 56 2.67 3.10 18.18
C TYR A 56 3.00 4.59 18.03
N TYR A 57 3.23 5.28 19.15
CA TYR A 57 3.47 6.73 19.18
C TYR A 57 4.94 7.13 18.94
N GLY A 58 5.86 6.16 18.80
CA GLY A 58 7.28 6.50 18.65
C GLY A 58 7.96 6.97 19.92
N ALA A 59 7.47 6.58 21.09
CA ALA A 59 8.13 6.88 22.36
C ALA A 59 9.34 5.96 22.58
N ARG A 60 10.23 6.37 23.49
CA ARG A 60 11.44 5.61 23.89
C ARG A 60 12.32 5.19 22.70
N ASN A 61 12.53 6.12 21.77
CA ASN A 61 13.42 5.91 20.63
C ASN A 61 14.90 5.77 21.02
N ASP A 62 15.26 6.02 22.28
CA ASP A 62 16.53 5.62 22.89
C ASP A 62 16.72 4.10 22.96
N ILE A 63 15.63 3.32 23.05
CA ILE A 63 15.65 1.85 23.04
C ILE A 63 15.66 1.34 21.59
N GLN A 64 14.68 1.80 20.80
CA GLN A 64 14.53 1.43 19.40
C GLN A 64 13.79 2.52 18.64
N HIS A 65 14.38 2.98 17.55
CA HIS A 65 13.81 3.99 16.67
C HIS A 65 12.69 3.37 15.80
N ALA A 66 11.44 3.51 16.24
CA ALA A 66 10.28 2.94 15.57
C ALA A 66 9.00 3.66 16.01
N ALA A 67 8.14 4.01 15.05
CA ALA A 67 6.89 4.74 15.27
C ALA A 67 5.81 4.29 14.24
N VAL A 68 4.93 3.37 14.63
CA VAL A 68 3.98 2.71 13.71
C VAL A 68 2.96 3.71 13.14
N GLN A 69 2.53 4.70 13.94
CA GLN A 69 1.64 5.75 13.45
C GLN A 69 2.24 6.47 12.22
N HIS A 70 3.52 6.84 12.28
CA HIS A 70 4.20 7.52 11.18
C HIS A 70 4.41 6.62 9.97
N ILE A 71 4.64 5.32 10.19
CA ILE A 71 4.72 4.33 9.11
C ILE A 71 3.39 4.32 8.35
N LEU A 72 2.27 4.13 9.04
CA LEU A 72 0.93 4.11 8.41
C LEU A 72 0.61 5.42 7.69
N ASP A 73 0.83 6.58 8.33
CA ASP A 73 0.60 7.89 7.71
C ASP A 73 1.38 8.05 6.40
N SER A 74 2.67 7.71 6.42
CA SER A 74 3.57 7.84 5.26
C SER A 74 3.27 6.83 4.16
N VAL A 75 2.86 5.60 4.50
CA VAL A 75 2.46 4.58 3.53
C VAL A 75 1.22 5.04 2.78
N ILE A 76 0.20 5.52 3.47
CA ILE A 76 -1.03 5.99 2.81
C ILE A 76 -0.72 7.16 1.88
N GLN A 77 0.06 8.15 2.32
CA GLN A 77 0.50 9.24 1.45
C GLN A 77 1.29 8.73 0.23
N SER A 78 2.24 7.83 0.45
CA SER A 78 3.05 7.25 -0.62
C SER A 78 2.20 6.49 -1.64
N LEU A 79 1.17 5.76 -1.21
CA LEU A 79 0.23 5.12 -2.11
C LEU A 79 -0.56 6.16 -2.92
N LEU A 80 -1.02 7.25 -2.32
CA LEU A 80 -1.76 8.28 -3.05
C LEU A 80 -0.94 8.99 -4.14
N GLU A 81 0.37 9.13 -3.93
CA GLU A 81 1.26 9.81 -4.88
C GLU A 81 1.50 9.05 -6.19
N ASN A 82 1.43 7.71 -6.18
CA ASN A 82 1.71 6.91 -7.37
C ASN A 82 0.82 5.66 -7.41
N PRO A 83 -0.08 5.53 -8.42
CA PRO A 83 -1.03 4.42 -8.53
C PRO A 83 -0.38 3.03 -8.69
N ASP A 84 0.87 2.95 -9.14
CA ASP A 84 1.58 1.68 -9.32
C ASP A 84 2.13 1.12 -8.00
N ARG A 85 2.23 1.95 -6.95
CA ARG A 85 2.73 1.52 -5.63
C ARG A 85 1.73 0.60 -4.95
N ARG A 86 2.28 -0.42 -4.29
CA ARG A 86 1.57 -1.38 -3.43
C ARG A 86 2.28 -1.51 -2.10
N PHE A 87 1.54 -1.89 -1.06
CA PHE A 87 2.07 -2.16 0.26
C PHE A 87 1.25 -3.26 0.94
N ILE A 88 1.93 -4.19 1.62
CA ILE A 88 1.27 -5.18 2.47
C ILE A 88 1.41 -4.79 3.95
N TYR A 89 0.35 -4.97 4.72
CA TYR A 89 0.34 -4.72 6.17
C TYR A 89 -0.21 -5.93 6.93
N VAL A 90 0.38 -6.26 8.08
CA VAL A 90 0.13 -7.52 8.79
C VAL A 90 -0.60 -7.29 10.13
N GLU A 91 -0.04 -6.49 11.04
CA GLU A 91 -0.42 -6.50 12.46
C GLU A 91 -1.66 -5.64 12.78
N ILE A 92 -2.84 -6.26 12.81
CA ILE A 92 -4.13 -5.55 12.91
C ILE A 92 -4.29 -4.78 14.22
N ALA A 93 -3.61 -5.13 15.32
CA ALA A 93 -3.65 -4.36 16.56
C ALA A 93 -3.28 -2.88 16.35
N PHE A 94 -2.19 -2.64 15.62
CA PHE A 94 -1.73 -1.28 15.33
C PHE A 94 -2.59 -0.59 14.29
N PHE A 95 -2.98 -1.30 13.22
CA PHE A 95 -3.85 -0.75 12.19
C PHE A 95 -5.21 -0.34 12.77
N TRP A 96 -5.80 -1.17 13.63
CA TRP A 96 -7.06 -0.88 14.30
C TRP A 96 -6.97 0.37 15.18
N ARG A 97 -5.89 0.49 15.96
CA ARG A 97 -5.67 1.70 16.77
C ARG A 97 -5.58 2.94 15.89
N TRP A 98 -4.75 2.88 14.85
CA TRP A 98 -4.62 3.97 13.88
C TRP A 98 -5.95 4.31 13.22
N TRP A 99 -6.72 3.30 12.79
CA TRP A 99 -8.02 3.46 12.15
C TRP A 99 -9.01 4.26 12.98
N LEU A 100 -9.06 4.02 14.30
CA LEU A 100 -9.93 4.72 15.23
C LEU A 100 -9.58 6.21 15.39
N GLU A 101 -8.32 6.58 15.13
CA GLU A 101 -7.85 7.96 15.20
C GLU A 101 -8.09 8.73 13.88
N GLN A 102 -8.50 8.05 12.80
CA GLN A 102 -8.65 8.66 11.48
C GLN A 102 -9.97 9.38 11.25
N THR A 103 -9.94 10.41 10.40
CA THR A 103 -11.16 11.07 9.90
C THR A 103 -11.92 10.15 8.94
N GLU A 104 -13.23 10.41 8.77
CA GLU A 104 -14.06 9.67 7.81
C GLU A 104 -13.49 9.75 6.38
N GLN A 105 -12.94 10.92 5.99
CA GLN A 105 -12.29 11.10 4.70
C GLN A 105 -11.10 10.15 4.53
N MET A 106 -10.22 10.08 5.53
CA MET A 106 -9.05 9.19 5.49
C MET A 106 -9.47 7.72 5.47
N GLN A 107 -10.48 7.35 6.27
CA GLN A 107 -11.03 5.99 6.25
C GLN A 107 -11.59 5.61 4.87
N ASN A 108 -12.26 6.54 4.19
CA ASN A 108 -12.75 6.31 2.83
C ASN A 108 -11.61 6.19 1.82
N THR A 109 -10.55 6.99 1.95
CA THR A 109 -9.34 6.87 1.15
C THR A 109 -8.68 5.50 1.31
N VAL A 110 -8.53 5.02 2.55
CA VAL A 110 -7.94 3.71 2.81
C VAL A 110 -8.80 2.58 2.25
N LYS A 111 -10.13 2.64 2.40
CA LYS A 111 -11.06 1.68 1.79
C LYS A 111 -10.90 1.65 0.27
N GLN A 112 -10.72 2.81 -0.37
CA GLN A 112 -10.46 2.89 -1.80
C GLN A 112 -9.15 2.16 -2.16
N LEU A 113 -8.05 2.44 -1.46
CA LEU A 113 -6.76 1.77 -1.70
C LEU A 113 -6.83 0.25 -1.53
N VAL A 114 -7.62 -0.24 -0.57
CA VAL A 114 -7.88 -1.68 -0.37
C VAL A 114 -8.68 -2.25 -1.53
N ASN A 115 -9.74 -1.56 -1.96
CA ASN A 115 -10.57 -1.99 -3.09
C ASN A 115 -9.80 -2.02 -4.42
N GLU A 116 -8.80 -1.15 -4.57
CA GLU A 116 -7.88 -1.11 -5.72
C GLU A 116 -6.76 -2.16 -5.64
N GLY A 117 -6.64 -2.92 -4.54
CA GLY A 117 -5.55 -3.88 -4.34
C GLY A 117 -4.17 -3.22 -4.13
N ARG A 118 -4.15 -1.98 -3.65
CA ARG A 118 -2.93 -1.18 -3.45
C ARG A 118 -2.43 -1.23 -2.02
N LEU A 119 -3.37 -1.32 -1.07
CA LEU A 119 -3.08 -1.71 0.30
C LEU A 119 -3.69 -3.10 0.52
N GLU A 120 -2.86 -4.08 0.83
CA GLU A 120 -3.30 -5.46 1.04
C GLU A 120 -3.02 -5.89 2.48
N PHE A 121 -4.02 -6.50 3.13
CA PHE A 121 -3.82 -7.13 4.44
C PHE A 121 -3.44 -8.59 4.27
N VAL A 122 -2.33 -8.98 4.88
CA VAL A 122 -1.82 -10.35 4.87
C VAL A 122 -1.88 -10.94 6.28
N SER A 123 -2.20 -12.22 6.41
CA SER A 123 -2.58 -12.88 7.69
C SER A 123 -3.89 -12.32 8.29
N GLY A 124 -3.92 -11.03 8.62
CA GLY A 124 -5.07 -10.37 9.26
C GLY A 124 -5.23 -10.71 10.75
N GLY A 125 -4.19 -11.26 11.38
CA GLY A 125 -4.15 -11.53 12.81
C GLY A 125 -3.98 -10.26 13.65
N TRP A 126 -4.30 -10.36 14.94
CA TRP A 126 -4.08 -9.25 15.88
C TRP A 126 -2.59 -8.88 16.02
N SER A 127 -1.72 -9.89 15.98
CA SER A 127 -0.26 -9.81 15.88
C SER A 127 0.25 -10.79 14.85
#